data_AF-A0A517REX0-F1
#
_entry.id   AF-A0A517REX0-F1
#
_cell.length_a   1.000
_cell.length_b   1.000
_cell.length_c   1.000
_cell.angle_alpha   90.00
_cell.angle_beta   90.00
_cell.angle_gamma   90.00
#
_symmetry.space_group_name_H-M   'P 1'
#
loop_
_entity.id
_entity.type
_entity.pdbx_description
1 polymer ?
#
loop_
_entity_poly.entity_id
_entity_poly.type
_entity_poly.pdbx_seq_one_letter_code
_entity_poly.pdbx_strand_id
1 'polypeptide(L)'
;MSDNDVQQLLKLSKQLLDAVDHKDWNTYTDLCDEELTSFEPESQGHLITGMDFHRFYFEMNPTGRPRQSTISSPMVSVMGDVALITYVRIVQAIDEHGHASSSSFEETRIWEKQDGDWQHVHFHRSLIS
;
A
#
# COMPACT_ATOMS: atom_id res chain seq x y z
N MET A 1 15.43 -15.17 9.49
CA MET A 1 14.71 -14.55 8.36
C MET A 1 15.31 -15.13 7.11
N SER A 2 14.53 -15.72 6.20
CA SER A 2 15.10 -16.08 4.90
C SER A 2 15.24 -14.77 4.11
N ASP A 3 16.40 -14.49 3.54
CA ASP A 3 16.59 -13.29 2.71
C ASP A 3 15.61 -13.26 1.54
N ASN A 4 15.12 -14.43 1.11
CA ASN A 4 14.15 -14.59 0.04
C ASN A 4 12.77 -14.01 0.39
N ASP A 5 12.22 -14.31 1.57
CA ASP A 5 10.92 -13.77 1.99
C ASP A 5 10.95 -12.25 2.10
N VAL A 6 12.07 -11.70 2.62
CA VAL A 6 12.25 -10.24 2.72
C VAL A 6 12.22 -9.57 1.35
N GLN A 7 12.96 -10.10 0.37
CA GLN A 7 12.96 -9.55 -0.99
C GLN A 7 11.59 -9.71 -1.68
N GLN A 8 10.92 -10.84 -1.48
CA GLN A 8 9.58 -11.08 -2.01
C GLN A 8 8.57 -10.07 -1.46
N LEU A 9 8.55 -9.87 -0.14
CA LEU A 9 7.64 -8.93 0.53
C LEU A 9 7.87 -7.47 0.10
N LEU A 10 9.13 -7.07 -0.12
CA LEU A 10 9.43 -5.74 -0.69
C LEU A 10 8.93 -5.60 -2.13
N LYS A 11 9.08 -6.65 -2.95
CA LYS A 11 8.55 -6.68 -4.32
C LYS A 11 7.03 -6.59 -4.34
N LEU A 12 6.35 -7.38 -3.51
CA LEU A 12 4.88 -7.36 -3.38
C LEU A 12 4.38 -6.01 -2.87
N SER A 13 5.07 -5.42 -1.89
CA SER A 13 4.77 -4.06 -1.42
C SER A 13 4.90 -3.03 -2.53
N LYS A 14 5.94 -3.11 -3.37
CA LYS A 14 6.09 -2.21 -4.52
C LYS A 14 4.98 -2.41 -5.55
N GLN A 15 4.64 -3.66 -5.86
CA GLN A 15 3.55 -4.01 -6.78
C GLN A 15 2.20 -3.49 -6.29
N LEU A 16 1.93 -3.60 -4.98
CA LEU A 16 0.72 -3.06 -4.35
C LEU A 16 0.65 -1.53 -4.49
N LEU A 17 1.76 -0.81 -4.26
CA LEU A 17 1.80 0.64 -4.46
C LEU A 17 1.64 1.05 -5.93
N ASP A 18 2.22 0.26 -6.86
CA ASP A 18 2.02 0.47 -8.30
C ASP A 18 0.56 0.28 -8.70
N ALA A 19 -0.12 -0.73 -8.16
CA ALA A 19 -1.55 -0.93 -8.38
C ALA A 19 -2.37 0.28 -7.91
N VAL A 20 -2.05 0.83 -6.73
CA VAL A 20 -2.67 2.06 -6.22
C VAL A 20 -2.42 3.27 -7.13
N ASP A 21 -1.18 3.48 -7.57
CA ASP A 21 -0.84 4.65 -8.39
C ASP A 21 -1.47 4.62 -9.78
N HIS A 22 -1.66 3.42 -10.35
CA HIS A 22 -2.23 3.22 -11.69
C HIS A 22 -3.72 2.85 -11.67
N LYS A 23 -4.37 2.84 -10.50
CA LYS A 23 -5.76 2.41 -10.31
C LYS A 23 -6.05 1.00 -10.86
N ASP A 24 -5.09 0.09 -10.74
CA ASP A 24 -5.26 -1.32 -11.10
C ASP A 24 -5.97 -2.06 -9.97
N TRP A 25 -7.31 -2.05 -10.02
CA TRP A 25 -8.14 -2.66 -8.99
C TRP A 25 -7.92 -4.17 -8.87
N ASN A 26 -7.77 -4.87 -10.00
CA ASN A 26 -7.62 -6.32 -10.00
C ASN A 26 -6.33 -6.75 -9.32
N THR A 27 -5.20 -6.13 -9.68
CA THR A 27 -3.93 -6.42 -9.00
C THR A 27 -3.98 -6.05 -7.52
N TYR A 28 -4.66 -4.96 -7.16
CA TYR A 28 -4.82 -4.57 -5.76
C TYR A 28 -5.61 -5.62 -4.96
N THR A 29 -6.73 -6.11 -5.51
CA THR A 29 -7.55 -7.15 -4.84
C THR A 29 -6.84 -8.50 -4.76
N ASP A 30 -6.07 -8.89 -5.78
CA ASP A 30 -5.32 -10.16 -5.77
C ASP A 30 -4.24 -10.22 -4.69
N LEU A 31 -3.76 -9.04 -4.25
CA LEU A 31 -2.73 -8.88 -3.22
C LEU A 31 -3.28 -8.64 -1.82
N CYS A 32 -4.58 -8.38 -1.67
CA CYS A 32 -5.20 -8.02 -0.40
C CYS A 32 -6.18 -9.10 0.05
N ASP A 33 -6.21 -9.31 1.37
CA ASP A 33 -7.27 -10.10 2.00
C ASP A 33 -8.64 -9.41 1.83
N GLU A 34 -9.71 -10.18 1.63
CA GLU A 34 -11.07 -9.64 1.46
C GLU A 34 -11.56 -8.88 2.71
N GLU A 35 -11.07 -9.24 3.90
CA GLU A 35 -11.33 -8.60 5.19
C GLU A 35 -10.25 -7.59 5.59
N LEU A 36 -9.44 -7.10 4.63
CA LEU A 36 -8.38 -6.09 4.86
C LEU A 36 -8.83 -5.00 5.84
N THR A 37 -8.04 -4.80 6.89
CA THR A 37 -8.29 -3.72 7.85
C THR A 37 -7.36 -2.54 7.63
N SER A 38 -7.84 -1.32 7.91
CA SER A 38 -6.98 -0.15 7.72
C SER A 38 -7.26 1.03 8.64
N PHE A 39 -6.19 1.77 8.93
CA PHE A 39 -6.22 3.15 9.40
C PHE A 39 -5.50 4.04 8.39
N GLU A 40 -6.20 5.04 7.87
CA GLU A 40 -5.62 6.03 6.95
C GLU A 40 -6.31 7.40 7.10
N PRO A 41 -5.72 8.52 6.64
CA PRO A 41 -6.31 9.85 6.83
C PRO A 41 -7.77 9.95 6.35
N GLU A 42 -8.08 9.27 5.26
CA GLU A 42 -9.39 9.20 4.62
C GLU A 42 -10.44 8.51 5.51
N SER A 43 -10.01 7.62 6.40
CA SER A 43 -10.88 6.93 7.38
C SER A 43 -11.31 7.82 8.56
N GLN A 44 -10.78 9.05 8.66
CA GLN A 44 -11.14 10.03 9.70
C GLN A 44 -11.01 9.47 11.14
N GLY A 45 -10.03 8.59 11.37
CA GLY A 45 -9.75 8.01 12.68
C GLY A 45 -10.56 6.75 13.01
N HIS A 46 -11.29 6.19 12.05
CA HIS A 46 -12.03 4.93 12.22
C HIS A 46 -11.28 3.75 11.60
N LEU A 47 -11.42 2.57 12.21
CA LEU A 47 -10.96 1.33 11.60
C LEU A 47 -11.90 0.99 10.43
N ILE A 48 -11.32 0.83 9.24
CA ILE A 48 -12.02 0.30 8.07
C ILE A 48 -11.79 -1.20 8.00
N THR A 49 -12.80 -1.94 7.54
CA THR A 49 -12.73 -3.37 7.25
C THR A 49 -13.32 -3.65 5.88
N GLY A 50 -12.62 -4.46 5.10
CA GLY A 50 -13.02 -4.87 3.77
C GLY A 50 -12.65 -3.87 2.66
N MET A 51 -12.95 -4.26 1.43
CA MET A 51 -12.38 -3.64 0.24
C MET A 51 -13.18 -2.47 -0.35
N ASP A 52 -14.48 -2.38 -0.05
CA ASP A 52 -15.39 -1.41 -0.68
C ASP A 52 -15.00 0.06 -0.42
N PHE A 53 -14.47 0.36 0.76
CA PHE A 53 -13.98 1.71 1.09
C PHE A 53 -12.86 2.14 0.14
N HIS A 54 -11.92 1.23 -0.17
CA HIS A 54 -10.80 1.50 -1.05
C HIS A 54 -11.24 1.52 -2.52
N ARG A 55 -12.17 0.64 -2.91
CA ARG A 55 -12.73 0.54 -4.27
C ARG A 55 -13.24 1.89 -4.80
N PHE A 56 -13.87 2.67 -3.94
CA PHE A 56 -14.33 4.03 -4.26
C PHE A 56 -13.25 4.89 -4.93
N TYR A 57 -12.00 4.85 -4.46
CA TYR A 57 -10.90 5.66 -5.00
C TYR A 57 -10.35 5.12 -6.33
N PHE A 58 -10.43 3.80 -6.54
CA PHE A 58 -10.05 3.14 -7.79
C PHE A 58 -11.05 3.41 -8.92
N GLU A 59 -12.34 3.49 -8.62
CA GLU A 59 -13.39 3.73 -9.62
C GLU A 59 -13.52 5.21 -10.03
N MET A 60 -12.90 6.15 -9.31
CA MET A 60 -12.84 7.55 -9.75
C MET A 60 -12.10 7.67 -11.08
N ASN A 61 -12.56 8.58 -11.95
CA ASN A 61 -11.91 8.81 -13.24
C ASN A 61 -10.40 9.13 -13.07
N PRO A 62 -9.51 8.46 -13.81
CA PRO A 62 -8.09 8.77 -13.78
C PRO A 62 -7.87 10.16 -14.37
N THR A 63 -6.98 10.94 -13.75
CA THR A 63 -6.57 12.26 -14.28
C THR A 63 -5.68 12.13 -15.52
N GLY A 64 -5.17 10.94 -15.80
CA GLY A 64 -4.17 10.68 -16.85
C GLY A 64 -2.79 11.26 -16.54
N ARG A 65 -2.56 11.78 -15.33
CA ARG A 65 -1.31 12.44 -14.94
C ARG A 65 -0.34 11.46 -14.31
N PRO A 66 0.98 11.61 -14.55
CA PRO A 66 1.98 10.77 -13.91
C PRO A 66 1.91 10.85 -12.38
N ARG A 67 1.94 9.67 -11.74
CA ARG A 67 2.02 9.47 -10.30
C ARG A 67 2.95 8.30 -10.03
N GLN A 68 3.83 8.43 -9.03
CA GLN A 68 4.76 7.37 -8.66
C GLN A 68 4.99 7.35 -7.15
N SER A 69 4.97 6.15 -6.58
CA SER A 69 5.33 5.88 -5.20
C SER A 69 6.71 5.23 -5.09
N THR A 70 7.50 5.74 -4.16
CA THR A 70 8.82 5.23 -3.79
C THR A 70 8.80 4.76 -2.33
N ILE A 71 9.28 3.54 -2.08
CA ILE A 71 9.49 2.99 -0.73
C ILE A 71 10.85 3.47 -0.24
N SER A 72 10.87 4.28 0.83
CA SER A 72 12.09 4.79 1.45
C SER A 72 12.31 4.15 2.82
N SER A 73 13.57 3.77 3.08
CA SER A 73 14.03 3.20 4.35
C SER A 73 13.17 2.04 4.88
N PRO A 74 12.93 0.97 4.08
CA PRO A 74 12.08 -0.11 4.51
C PRO A 74 12.71 -0.96 5.61
N MET A 75 11.86 -1.44 6.52
CA MET A 75 12.20 -2.47 7.51
C MET A 75 11.18 -3.59 7.42
N VAL A 76 11.66 -4.83 7.32
CA VAL A 76 10.85 -6.05 7.23
C VAL A 76 11.16 -6.94 8.43
N SER A 77 10.12 -7.44 9.10
CA SER A 77 10.22 -8.41 10.18
C SER A 77 9.25 -9.58 9.94
N VAL A 78 9.80 -10.75 9.63
CA VAL A 78 9.04 -11.99 9.39
C VAL A 78 8.94 -12.79 10.69
N MET A 79 7.73 -13.21 11.03
CA MET A 79 7.33 -13.86 12.28
C MET A 79 6.43 -15.07 11.97
N GLY A 80 7.04 -16.18 11.57
CA GLY A 80 6.31 -17.34 11.07
C GLY A 80 5.62 -17.00 9.75
N ASP A 81 4.30 -17.20 9.70
CA ASP A 81 3.46 -16.90 8.53
C ASP A 81 2.95 -15.45 8.52
N VAL A 82 3.48 -14.58 9.36
CA VAL A 82 3.13 -13.15 9.40
C VAL A 82 4.38 -12.32 9.14
N ALA A 83 4.25 -11.21 8.43
CA ALA A 83 5.31 -10.26 8.22
C ALA A 83 4.85 -8.82 8.44
N LEU A 84 5.67 -8.07 9.17
CA LEU A 84 5.55 -6.62 9.33
C LEU A 84 6.47 -5.93 8.33
N ILE A 85 5.95 -4.94 7.62
CA ILE A 85 6.73 -4.07 6.74
C ILE A 85 6.44 -2.62 7.13
N THR A 86 7.47 -1.85 7.42
CA THR A 86 7.35 -0.41 7.68
C THR A 86 8.25 0.37 6.73
N TYR A 87 7.78 1.53 6.26
CA TYR A 87 8.55 2.41 5.39
C TYR A 87 7.97 3.82 5.36
N VAL A 88 8.76 4.76 4.84
CA VAL A 88 8.25 6.05 4.39
C VAL A 88 7.88 5.94 2.91
N ARG A 89 6.62 6.14 2.56
CA ARG A 89 6.17 6.24 1.17
C ARG A 89 6.30 7.68 0.71
N ILE A 90 7.08 7.89 -0.35
CA ILE A 90 7.15 9.19 -1.04
C ILE A 90 6.34 9.09 -2.32
N VAL A 91 5.31 9.93 -2.46
CA VAL A 91 4.46 10.01 -3.65
C VAL A 91 4.80 11.27 -4.42
N GLN A 92 5.20 11.12 -5.67
CA GLN A 92 5.44 12.20 -6.61
C GLN A 92 4.31 12.24 -7.63
N ALA A 93 3.74 13.41 -7.88
CA ALA A 93 2.63 13.58 -8.82
C ALA A 93 2.70 14.93 -9.55
N ILE A 94 2.12 14.98 -10.76
CA ILE A 94 1.97 16.20 -11.55
C ILE A 94 0.51 16.69 -11.48
N ASP A 95 0.30 17.97 -11.21
CA ASP A 95 -1.02 18.60 -11.14
C ASP A 95 -1.57 19.05 -12.51
N GLU A 96 -2.71 19.75 -12.52
CA GLU A 96 -3.35 20.24 -13.75
C GLU A 96 -2.52 21.30 -14.50
N HIS A 97 -1.63 21.97 -13.79
CA HIS A 97 -0.80 23.05 -14.29
C HIS A 97 0.59 22.57 -14.71
N GLY A 98 0.88 21.27 -14.57
CA GLY A 98 2.17 20.68 -14.88
C GLY A 98 3.20 20.84 -13.76
N HIS A 99 2.79 21.27 -12.56
CA HIS A 99 3.70 21.36 -11.42
C HIS A 99 3.87 19.99 -10.78
N ALA A 100 5.13 19.61 -10.56
CA ALA A 100 5.46 18.43 -9.78
C ALA A 100 5.36 18.74 -8.28
N SER A 101 4.80 17.81 -7.52
CA SER A 101 4.75 17.85 -6.06
C SER A 101 5.17 16.51 -5.48
N SER A 102 5.70 16.56 -4.25
CA SER A 102 6.05 15.38 -3.46
C SER A 102 5.29 15.43 -2.14
N SER A 103 4.71 14.31 -1.76
CA SER A 103 4.09 14.10 -0.44
C SER A 103 4.67 12.83 0.19
N SER A 104 4.71 12.79 1.52
CA SER A 104 5.29 11.68 2.26
C SER A 104 4.33 11.16 3.31
N PHE A 105 4.33 9.84 3.48
CA PHE A 105 3.49 9.13 4.43
C PHE A 105 4.33 8.09 5.16
N GLU A 106 4.05 7.86 6.43
CA GLU A 106 4.59 6.71 7.16
C GLU A 106 3.60 5.57 7.00
N GLU A 107 4.06 4.43 6.51
CA GLU A 107 3.19 3.27 6.30
C GLU A 107 3.71 2.06 7.07
N THR A 108 2.79 1.40 7.74
CA THR A 108 2.97 0.08 8.34
C THR A 108 1.99 -0.88 7.66
N ARG A 109 2.49 -2.01 7.15
CA ARG A 109 1.70 -3.04 6.48
C ARG A 109 1.98 -4.39 7.10
N ILE A 110 0.93 -5.16 7.31
CA ILE A 110 1.01 -6.55 7.76
C ILE A 110 0.62 -7.44 6.58
N TRP A 111 1.46 -8.43 6.34
CA TRP A 111 1.21 -9.49 5.38
C TRP A 111 1.08 -10.81 6.14
N GLU A 112 0.15 -11.66 5.71
CA GLU A 112 -0.02 -13.00 6.22
C GLU A 112 0.12 -14.00 5.07
N LYS A 113 0.74 -15.14 5.34
CA LYS A 113 0.90 -16.20 4.36
C LYS A 113 -0.30 -17.13 4.43
N GLN A 114 -1.17 -17.06 3.42
CA GLN A 114 -2.39 -17.85 3.30
C GLN A 114 -2.23 -18.79 2.10
N ASP A 115 -2.42 -20.10 2.34
CA ASP A 115 -2.26 -21.15 1.31
C ASP A 115 -0.93 -21.11 0.53
N GLY A 116 0.13 -20.55 1.16
CA GLY A 116 1.47 -20.44 0.59
C GLY A 116 1.80 -19.08 -0.05
N ASP A 117 0.81 -18.21 -0.22
CA ASP A 117 0.95 -16.88 -0.82
C ASP A 117 0.81 -15.78 0.22
N TRP A 118 1.55 -14.68 0.06
CA TRP A 118 1.48 -13.54 0.97
C TRP A 118 0.32 -12.63 0.58
N GLN A 119 -0.62 -12.44 1.50
CA GLN A 119 -1.76 -11.54 1.39
C GLN A 119 -1.59 -10.35 2.33
N HIS A 120 -1.93 -9.16 1.86
CA HIS A 120 -1.90 -7.93 2.64
C HIS A 120 -3.18 -7.83 3.48
N VAL A 121 -3.04 -7.97 4.81
CA VAL A 121 -4.18 -8.14 5.74
C VAL A 121 -4.48 -6.91 6.59
N HIS A 122 -3.49 -6.01 6.75
CA HIS A 122 -3.68 -4.78 7.51
C HIS A 122 -2.72 -3.68 7.04
N PHE A 123 -3.18 -2.44 7.06
CA PHE A 123 -2.25 -1.30 7.02
C PHE A 123 -2.64 -0.11 7.89
N HIS A 124 -1.62 0.64 8.28
CA HIS A 124 -1.75 1.96 8.88
C HIS A 124 -0.93 2.94 8.05
N ARG A 125 -1.56 4.00 7.56
CA ARG A 125 -0.92 5.14 6.89
C ARG A 125 -1.13 6.43 7.70
N SER A 126 -0.05 7.13 8.04
CA SER A 126 -0.08 8.46 8.66
C SER A 126 0.60 9.51 7.78
N LEU A 127 0.24 10.78 7.99
CA LEU A 127 0.97 11.92 7.42
C LEU A 127 2.23 12.16 8.25
N ILE A 128 3.33 12.56 7.59
CA ILE A 128 4.48 13.11 8.31
C ILE A 128 4.08 14.50 8.83
N SER A 129 4.11 14.68 10.15
CA SER A 129 3.91 15.96 10.83
C SER A 129 5.17 16.82 10.87
#